data_AF-A0A2A2Y6W7-F1
#
_entry.id   AF-A0A2A2Y6W7-F1
#
_cell.length_a   1.000
_cell.length_b   1.000
_cell.length_c   1.000
_cell.angle_alpha   90.00
_cell.angle_beta   90.00
_cell.angle_gamma   90.00
#
_symmetry.space_group_name_H-M   'P 1'
#
loop_
_entity.id
_entity.type
_entity.pdbx_description
1 polymer ?
#
loop_
_entity_poly.entity_id
_entity_poly.type
_entity_poly.pdbx_seq_one_letter_code
_entity_poly.pdbx_strand_id
1 'polypeptide(L)'
;MQSQVKERKFVSIWLRRARKEFAVSGRLEEVAHLLSAPDVGTPVMAMRDWRGDLQRLRLGEWEPSMEDLMKIDAILSRPKPNRATSRSAIEELSLFA
;
A
#
# COMPACT_ATOMS: atom_id res chain seq x y z
N MET A 1 -8.14 -27.89 -12.98
CA MET A 1 -7.45 -27.84 -11.67
C MET A 1 -6.13 -27.06 -11.67
N GLN A 2 -5.54 -26.67 -12.81
CA GLN A 2 -4.25 -25.93 -12.82
C GLN A 2 -4.34 -24.45 -12.39
N SER A 3 -5.51 -23.82 -12.48
CA SER A 3 -5.70 -22.40 -12.19
C SER A 3 -5.48 -22.05 -10.71
N GLN A 4 -6.02 -22.86 -9.79
CA GLN A 4 -5.87 -22.62 -8.35
C GLN A 4 -4.43 -22.81 -7.83
N VAL A 5 -3.65 -23.69 -8.46
CA VAL A 5 -2.24 -23.88 -8.10
C VAL A 5 -1.41 -22.65 -8.52
N LYS A 6 -1.74 -22.03 -9.66
CA LYS A 6 -1.09 -20.81 -10.13
C LYS A 6 -1.44 -19.62 -9.22
N GLU A 7 -2.70 -19.50 -8.81
CA GLU A 7 -3.16 -18.46 -7.87
C GLU A 7 -2.41 -18.56 -6.53
N ARG A 8 -2.32 -19.75 -5.92
CA ARG A 8 -1.58 -19.95 -4.65
C ARG A 8 -0.09 -19.60 -4.76
N LYS A 9 0.54 -19.94 -5.89
CA LYS A 9 1.94 -19.56 -6.14
C LYS A 9 2.09 -18.04 -6.31
N PHE A 10 1.16 -17.39 -7.00
CA PHE A 10 1.18 -15.93 -7.14
C PHE A 10 1.02 -15.23 -5.79
N VAL A 11 0.02 -15.63 -5.00
CA VAL A 11 -0.26 -15.04 -3.67
C VAL A 11 0.95 -15.20 -2.74
N SER A 12 1.58 -16.37 -2.69
CA SER A 12 2.76 -16.58 -1.85
C SER A 12 3.98 -15.75 -2.27
N ILE A 13 4.21 -15.57 -3.58
CA ILE A 13 5.28 -14.70 -4.09
C ILE A 13 4.98 -13.24 -3.75
N TRP A 14 3.73 -12.80 -3.96
CA TRP A 14 3.29 -11.46 -3.65
C TRP A 14 3.44 -11.14 -2.15
N LEU A 15 2.99 -12.05 -1.27
CA LEU A 15 3.13 -11.92 0.18
C LEU A 15 4.59 -11.73 0.58
N ARG A 16 5.50 -12.52 0.01
CA ARG A 16 6.94 -12.38 0.28
C ARG A 16 7.47 -11.00 -0.12
N ARG A 17 7.05 -10.47 -1.27
CA ARG A 17 7.41 -9.12 -1.73
C ARG A 17 6.84 -8.05 -0.79
N ALA A 18 5.54 -8.13 -0.47
CA ALA A 18 4.86 -7.18 0.39
C ALA A 18 5.50 -7.13 1.80
N ARG A 19 5.77 -8.28 2.42
CA ARG A 19 6.47 -8.35 3.72
C ARG A 19 7.83 -7.66 3.69
N LYS A 20 8.59 -7.82 2.59
CA LYS A 20 9.88 -7.16 2.41
C LYS A 20 9.73 -5.65 2.28
N GLU A 21 8.77 -5.17 1.50
CA GLU A 21 8.48 -3.73 1.37
C GLU A 21 8.14 -3.11 2.73
N PHE A 22 7.32 -3.79 3.54
CA PHE A 22 6.96 -3.31 4.88
C PHE A 22 8.12 -3.33 5.89
N ALA A 23 9.05 -4.27 5.77
CA ALA A 23 10.20 -4.38 6.67
C ALA A 23 11.35 -3.42 6.32
N VAL A 24 11.60 -3.17 5.03
CA VAL A 24 12.79 -2.43 4.56
C VAL A 24 12.51 -0.95 4.32
N SER A 25 11.29 -0.59 3.93
CA SER A 25 11.02 0.77 3.42
C SER A 25 10.30 1.72 4.39
N GLY A 26 9.77 1.21 5.52
CA GLY A 26 8.92 2.01 6.41
C GLY A 26 7.55 2.39 5.83
N ARG A 27 7.22 1.97 4.58
CA ARG A 27 5.93 2.26 3.91
C ARG A 27 4.71 1.65 4.62
N LEU A 28 4.86 0.88 5.69
CA LEU A 28 3.71 0.34 6.42
C LEU A 28 2.79 1.47 6.88
N GLU A 29 3.35 2.53 7.46
CA GLU A 29 2.55 3.65 7.95
C GLU A 29 1.94 4.47 6.80
N GLU A 30 2.68 4.67 5.71
CA GLU A 30 2.16 5.32 4.49
C GLU A 30 0.98 4.53 3.88
N VAL A 31 1.15 3.22 3.74
CA VAL A 31 0.13 2.32 3.17
C VAL A 31 -1.07 2.22 4.10
N ALA A 32 -0.86 2.11 5.42
CA ALA A 32 -1.94 2.14 6.41
C ALA A 32 -2.72 3.45 6.32
N HIS A 33 -2.03 4.59 6.24
CA HIS A 33 -2.67 5.90 6.11
C HIS A 33 -3.50 6.01 4.83
N LEU A 34 -2.97 5.56 3.70
CA LEU A 34 -3.68 5.57 2.41
C LEU A 34 -4.89 4.62 2.39
N LEU A 35 -4.81 3.48 3.08
CA LEU A 35 -5.92 2.52 3.19
C LEU A 35 -6.99 2.94 4.19
N SER A 36 -6.59 3.70 5.22
CA SER A 36 -7.50 4.28 6.20
C SER A 36 -8.17 5.57 5.71
N ALA A 37 -7.81 6.09 4.53
CA ALA A 37 -8.54 7.19 3.93
C ALA A 37 -10.00 6.75 3.70
N PRO A 38 -11.00 7.46 4.26
CA PRO A 38 -12.39 7.07 4.08
C PRO A 38 -12.75 7.17 2.60
N ASP A 39 -13.25 6.08 2.03
CA ASP A 39 -13.94 6.15 0.76
C ASP A 39 -15.19 7.01 0.94
N VAL A 40 -15.58 7.78 -0.08
CA VAL A 40 -16.72 8.71 0.01
C VAL A 40 -17.98 7.89 0.30
N GLY A 41 -18.48 7.95 1.53
CA GLY A 41 -19.67 7.22 1.99
C GLY A 41 -19.43 6.13 3.04
N THR A 42 -18.18 5.81 3.39
CA THR A 42 -17.90 4.85 4.47
C THR A 42 -18.09 5.50 5.85
N PRO A 43 -18.98 4.99 6.72
CA PRO A 43 -19.15 5.53 8.05
C PRO A 43 -17.88 5.33 8.89
N VAL A 44 -17.49 6.37 9.65
CA VAL A 44 -16.27 6.40 10.50
C VAL A 44 -16.19 5.21 11.47
N MET A 45 -17.33 4.63 11.87
CA MET A 45 -17.39 3.46 12.74
C MET A 45 -16.97 2.14 12.07
N ALA A 46 -16.85 2.10 10.75
CA ALA A 46 -16.38 0.93 9.99
C ALA A 46 -14.90 1.07 9.53
N MET A 47 -14.15 2.02 10.10
CA MET A 47 -12.73 2.17 9.80
C MET A 47 -11.95 0.97 10.33
N ARG A 48 -11.51 0.14 9.39
CA ARG A 48 -10.64 -1.01 9.64
C ARG A 48 -9.26 -0.56 10.13
N ASP A 49 -8.71 -1.28 11.10
CA ASP A 49 -7.32 -1.07 11.56
C ASP A 49 -6.31 -1.68 10.57
N TRP A 50 -6.08 -0.96 9.48
CA TRP A 50 -5.10 -1.34 8.47
C TRP A 50 -3.66 -1.39 9.01
N ARG A 51 -3.32 -0.59 10.03
CA ARG A 51 -1.98 -0.62 10.62
C ARG A 51 -1.74 -1.95 11.32
N GLY A 52 -2.67 -2.37 12.19
CA GLY A 52 -2.62 -3.65 12.88
C GLY A 52 -2.59 -4.82 11.89
N ASP A 53 -3.44 -4.78 10.87
CA ASP A 53 -3.50 -5.83 9.85
C ASP A 53 -2.21 -5.92 9.03
N LEU A 54 -1.64 -4.81 8.55
CA LEU A 54 -0.38 -4.83 7.81
C LEU A 54 0.81 -5.30 8.68
N GLN A 55 0.78 -5.00 9.98
CA GLN A 55 1.77 -5.52 10.92
C GLN A 55 1.64 -7.04 11.08
N ARG A 56 0.43 -7.57 11.19
CA ARG A 56 0.17 -9.02 11.20
C ARG A 56 0.55 -9.67 9.87
N LEU A 57 0.31 -9.01 8.74
CA LEU A 57 0.73 -9.47 7.41
C LEU A 57 2.25 -9.59 7.33
N ARG A 58 2.98 -8.60 7.86
CA ARG A 58 4.44 -8.61 7.96
C ARG A 58 4.94 -9.81 8.76
N LEU A 59 4.34 -10.07 9.93
CA LEU A 59 4.67 -11.21 10.79
C LEU A 59 4.22 -12.56 10.18
N GLY A 60 3.33 -12.51 9.20
CA GLY A 60 2.74 -13.68 8.55
C GLY A 60 1.60 -14.32 9.33
N GLU A 61 1.00 -13.56 10.25
CA GLU A 61 -0.12 -13.95 11.11
C GLU A 61 -1.49 -13.58 10.52
N TRP A 62 -1.50 -12.88 9.39
CA TRP A 62 -2.71 -12.55 8.65
C TRP A 62 -2.53 -12.85 7.16
N GLU A 63 -3.53 -13.52 6.59
CA GLU A 63 -3.67 -13.78 5.16
C GLU A 63 -4.76 -12.84 4.59
N PRO A 64 -4.39 -11.88 3.72
CA PRO A 64 -5.34 -10.93 3.17
C PRO A 64 -6.32 -11.59 2.20
N SER A 65 -7.54 -11.06 2.15
CA SER A 65 -8.49 -11.42 1.09
C SER A 65 -7.97 -10.95 -0.28
N MET A 66 -8.53 -11.47 -1.37
CA MET A 66 -8.13 -11.05 -2.72
C MET A 66 -8.38 -9.55 -2.95
N GLU A 67 -9.46 -9.00 -2.39
CA GLU A 67 -9.77 -7.57 -2.47
C GLU A 67 -8.71 -6.74 -1.73
N ASP A 68 -8.34 -7.15 -0.52
CA ASP A 68 -7.31 -6.48 0.27
C ASP A 68 -5.95 -6.53 -0.42
N LEU A 69 -5.62 -7.68 -1.00
CA LEU A 69 -4.40 -7.86 -1.77
C LEU A 69 -4.33 -6.87 -2.94
N MET A 70 -5.42 -6.72 -3.70
CA MET A 70 -5.49 -5.76 -4.81
C MET A 70 -5.36 -4.30 -4.33
N LYS A 71 -6.02 -3.94 -3.22
CA LYS A 71 -5.90 -2.59 -2.63
C LYS A 71 -4.46 -2.28 -2.20
N ILE A 72 -3.83 -3.22 -1.48
CA ILE A 72 -2.44 -3.07 -1.05
C ILE A 72 -1.50 -3.02 -2.27
N ASP A 73 -1.70 -3.88 -3.26
CA ASP A 73 -0.87 -3.91 -4.46
C ASP A 73 -0.98 -2.61 -5.27
N ALA A 74 -2.18 -2.05 -5.40
CA ALA A 74 -2.40 -0.77 -6.08
C ALA A 74 -1.61 0.38 -5.43
N ILE A 75 -1.33 0.31 -4.12
CA ILE A 75 -0.52 1.31 -3.41
C ILE A 75 0.98 0.98 -3.55
N LEU A 76 1.36 -0.28 -3.34
CA LEU A 76 2.77 -0.71 -3.43
C LEU A 76 3.35 -0.52 -4.83
N SER A 77 2.54 -0.74 -5.87
CA SER A 77 2.91 -0.57 -7.28
C SER A 77 3.09 0.89 -7.69
N ARG A 78 2.61 1.86 -6.89
CA ARG A 78 2.89 3.28 -7.14
C ARG A 78 4.34 3.59 -6.79
N PRO A 79 5.10 4.27 -7.69
CA PRO A 79 6.44 4.73 -7.36
C PRO A 79 6.37 5.64 -6.14
N LYS A 80 7.33 5.49 -5.21
CA LYS A 80 7.44 6.37 -4.03
C LYS A 80 7.42 7.81 -4.54
N PRO A 81 6.58 8.71 -3.98
CA PRO A 81 6.64 10.11 -4.34
C PRO A 81 8.06 10.58 -4.06
N ASN A 82 8.83 10.83 -5.12
CA ASN A 82 10.19 11.32 -5.00
C ASN A 82 10.08 12.71 -4.39
N ARG A 83 10.46 12.85 -3.11
CA ARG A 83 10.45 14.13 -2.38
C ARG A 83 11.30 15.21 -3.09
N ALA A 84 12.08 14.84 -4.11
CA ALA A 84 12.85 15.76 -4.95
C ALA A 84 12.02 16.57 -5.98
N THR A 85 10.80 16.15 -6.37
CA THR A 85 10.06 16.82 -7.45
C THR A 85 9.18 17.99 -6.98
N SER A 86 9.06 18.22 -5.67
CA SER A 86 8.24 19.33 -5.15
C SER A 86 8.94 20.69 -5.11
N ARG A 87 10.20 20.82 -5.58
CA ARG A 87 10.97 22.07 -5.49
C ARG A 87 11.19 22.81 -6.81
N SER A 88 10.95 22.20 -7.97
CA SER A 88 11.24 22.86 -9.27
C SER A 88 10.04 23.56 -9.92
N ALA A 89 8.84 23.51 -9.32
CA ALA A 89 7.66 24.16 -9.89
C ALA A 89 7.38 25.57 -9.34
N ILE A 90 8.15 26.03 -8.33
CA ILE A 90 7.92 27.33 -7.67
C ILE A 90 8.88 28.42 -8.22
N GLU A 91 9.99 28.07 -8.86
CA GLU A 91 10.95 29.06 -9.38
C GLU A 91 10.57 29.67 -10.75
N GLU A 92 9.79 28.97 -11.59
CA GLU A 92 9.38 29.50 -12.91
C GLU A 92 8.39 30.68 -12.82
N LEU A 93 7.71 30.87 -11.68
CA LEU A 93 6.78 31.98 -11.46
C LEU A 93 7.44 33.26 -10.92
N SER A 94 8.73 33.22 -10.58
CA SER A 94 9.44 34.36 -10.00
C SER A 94 10.36 35.11 -10.99
N LEU A 95 10.46 34.64 -12.25
CA LEU A 95 11.33 35.26 -13.25
C LEU A 95 10.65 36.30 -14.15
N PHE A 96 9.33 36.52 -13.97
CA PHE A 96 8.52 37.45 -14.78
C PHE A 96 7.88 38.58 -13.97
N ALA A 97 8.35 38.86 -12.76
CA ALA A 97 7.92 40.01 -11.94
C ALA A 97 8.91 41.17 -12.03
#